data_AF-A0A1M7L2U6-F1
#
_entry.id   AF-A0A1M7L2U6-F1
#
_cell.length_a   1.000
_cell.length_b   1.000
_cell.length_c   1.000
_cell.angle_alpha   90.00
_cell.angle_beta   90.00
_cell.angle_gamma   90.00
#
_symmetry.space_group_name_H-M   'P 1'
#
loop_
_entity.id
_entity.type
_entity.pdbx_description
1 polymer ?
#
loop_
_entity_poly.entity_id
_entity_poly.type
_entity_poly.pdbx_seq_one_letter_code
_entity_poly.pdbx_strand_id
1 'polypeptide(L)'
;MLRPLRGSGSQATGHRARGRFLAPGLIVPLMISAIAMGLWSTGKGLAAEQTREWPSAQHKTGKQEEPPCTCRYYGEEFRLGETICMKGQEGKRIAICVMVINNPSWEKTGAECPSAQLSPRRSLETPVSFASLNGKG
;
A
#
# COMPACT_ATOMS: atom_id res chain seq x y z
N MET A 1 -26.53 -15.51 -28.67
CA MET A 1 -27.32 -15.48 -27.43
C MET A 1 -27.00 -14.19 -26.69
N LEU A 2 -27.94 -13.24 -26.66
CA LEU A 2 -27.77 -11.88 -26.13
C LEU A 2 -28.18 -11.86 -24.64
N ARG A 3 -27.36 -11.24 -23.77
CA ARG A 3 -27.65 -11.04 -22.35
C ARG A 3 -28.56 -9.81 -22.15
N PRO A 4 -29.55 -9.85 -21.24
CA PRO A 4 -30.41 -8.70 -20.96
C PRO A 4 -29.74 -7.69 -20.03
N LEU A 5 -29.91 -6.40 -20.34
CA LEU A 5 -29.63 -5.27 -19.45
C LEU A 5 -30.81 -5.11 -18.48
N ARG A 6 -30.56 -5.21 -17.17
CA ARG A 6 -31.57 -4.97 -16.13
C ARG A 6 -31.54 -3.49 -15.74
N GLY A 7 -32.64 -2.79 -16.06
CA GLY A 7 -32.96 -1.40 -15.68
C GLY A 7 -32.99 -1.18 -14.16
N SER A 8 -32.62 0.01 -13.70
CA SER A 8 -33.50 1.19 -13.53
C SER A 8 -34.42 1.06 -12.31
N GLY A 9 -34.04 1.75 -11.23
CA GLY A 9 -34.85 2.00 -10.04
C GLY A 9 -34.56 3.41 -9.55
N SER A 10 -35.48 4.33 -9.82
CA SER A 10 -35.43 5.75 -9.47
C SER A 10 -36.16 6.00 -8.15
N GLN A 11 -35.56 6.86 -7.32
CA GLN A 11 -36.16 7.79 -6.33
C GLN A 11 -37.09 7.25 -5.22
N ALA A 12 -36.77 7.61 -3.97
CA ALA A 12 -37.64 8.48 -3.14
C ALA A 12 -37.09 8.72 -1.72
N THR A 13 -37.14 10.00 -1.32
CA THR A 13 -37.47 10.54 0.02
C THR A 13 -36.53 10.34 1.21
N GLY A 14 -36.16 11.45 1.85
CA GLY A 14 -35.47 11.41 3.15
C GLY A 14 -35.07 12.77 3.75
N HIS A 15 -36.03 13.66 3.93
CA HIS A 15 -36.09 14.79 4.87
C HIS A 15 -34.81 15.57 5.28
N ARG A 16 -34.78 16.79 4.74
CA ARG A 16 -34.05 17.99 5.20
C ARG A 16 -34.39 18.32 6.67
N ALA A 17 -33.54 17.94 7.62
CA ALA A 17 -33.60 18.48 8.98
C ALA A 17 -32.94 19.87 8.99
N ARG A 18 -33.76 20.91 8.78
CA ARG A 18 -33.37 22.30 9.05
C ARG A 18 -33.30 22.47 10.57
N GLY A 19 -32.07 22.47 11.12
CA GLY A 19 -31.82 22.87 12.50
C GLY A 19 -32.34 24.30 12.72
N ARG A 20 -33.21 24.44 13.73
CA ARG A 20 -33.84 25.70 14.14
C ARG A 20 -32.78 26.71 14.56
N PHE A 21 -32.83 27.87 13.93
CA PHE A 21 -32.27 29.11 14.45
C PHE A 21 -32.99 29.45 15.75
N LEU A 22 -32.27 29.48 16.87
CA LEU A 22 -32.71 30.16 18.09
C LEU A 22 -32.08 31.55 18.10
N ALA A 23 -32.96 32.54 18.27
CA ALA A 23 -32.72 33.96 18.14
C ALA A 23 -31.77 34.53 19.22
N PRO A 24 -31.17 35.72 18.98
CA PRO A 24 -30.30 36.41 19.93
C PRO A 24 -31.15 37.12 20.99
N GLY A 25 -30.79 36.95 22.25
CA GLY A 25 -31.49 37.58 23.36
C GLY A 25 -30.59 37.70 24.57
N LEU A 26 -30.24 38.95 24.85
CA LEU A 26 -29.62 39.53 26.04
C LEU A 26 -29.64 38.65 27.29
N ILE A 27 -28.51 38.62 28.01
CA ILE A 27 -28.38 39.12 29.39
C ILE A 27 -26.86 39.20 29.66
N VAL A 28 -26.34 40.42 29.79
CA VAL A 28 -25.05 40.69 30.41
C VAL A 28 -25.34 41.04 31.86
N PRO A 29 -25.01 40.20 32.86
CA PRO A 29 -24.87 40.64 34.22
C PRO A 29 -23.39 40.88 34.50
N LEU A 30 -23.06 42.17 34.67
CA LEU A 30 -21.95 42.63 35.49
C LEU A 30 -22.02 41.93 36.85
N MET A 31 -21.12 40.98 37.09
CA MET A 31 -20.77 40.55 38.45
C MET A 31 -19.25 40.51 38.54
N ILE A 32 -18.70 41.70 38.79
CA ILE A 32 -17.37 41.85 39.40
C ILE A 32 -17.54 41.32 40.82
N SER A 33 -16.99 40.13 41.10
CA SER A 33 -16.81 39.65 42.46
C SER A 33 -15.45 38.98 42.54
N ALA A 34 -14.54 39.69 43.18
CA ALA A 34 -13.25 39.18 43.61
C ALA A 34 -13.49 37.96 44.50
N ILE A 35 -13.13 36.78 44.02
CA ILE A 35 -12.79 35.65 44.87
C ILE A 35 -11.29 35.43 44.67
N ALA A 36 -10.54 36.11 45.52
CA ALA A 36 -9.17 35.74 45.79
C ALA A 36 -9.16 34.35 46.44
N MET A 37 -8.24 33.52 45.97
CA MET A 37 -7.59 32.43 46.70
C MET A 37 -8.46 31.26 47.15
N GLY A 38 -8.42 30.18 46.35
CA GLY A 38 -8.68 28.84 46.86
C GLY A 38 -9.26 27.90 45.83
N LEU A 39 -8.41 27.34 44.95
CA LEU A 39 -8.40 25.95 44.46
C LEU A 39 -7.58 25.88 43.17
N TRP A 40 -6.30 25.59 43.34
CA TRP A 40 -5.38 25.23 42.27
C TRP A 40 -5.58 23.73 42.10
N SER A 41 -6.62 23.35 41.36
CA SER A 41 -6.79 21.97 40.90
C SER A 41 -7.49 21.97 39.56
N THR A 42 -6.86 22.58 38.56
CA THR A 42 -7.06 22.21 37.16
C THR A 42 -5.80 21.53 36.68
N GLY A 43 -5.97 20.26 36.33
CA GLY A 43 -4.90 19.32 36.06
C GLY A 43 -3.93 19.82 34.99
N LYS A 44 -2.72 19.30 35.09
CA LYS A 44 -1.74 19.26 34.01
C LYS A 44 -2.31 18.47 32.83
N GLY A 45 -3.21 19.09 32.07
CA GLY A 45 -3.47 18.71 30.69
C GLY A 45 -2.32 19.26 29.87
N LEU A 46 -1.20 18.53 29.83
CA LEU A 46 -0.21 18.71 28.78
C LEU A 46 -0.89 18.30 27.47
N ALA A 47 -1.66 19.21 26.90
CA ALA A 47 -1.86 19.22 25.46
C ALA A 47 -0.47 19.50 24.88
N ALA A 48 0.25 18.43 24.57
CA ALA A 48 1.39 18.51 23.68
C ALA A 48 0.83 18.97 22.32
N GLU A 49 0.82 20.29 22.12
CA GLU A 49 0.69 20.91 20.81
C GLU A 49 1.79 20.29 19.95
N GLN A 50 1.41 19.32 19.12
CA GLN A 50 2.32 18.65 18.21
C GLN A 50 2.54 19.58 17.02
N THR A 51 3.35 20.62 17.24
CA THR A 51 3.88 21.45 16.16
C THR A 51 4.68 20.51 15.26
N ARG A 52 4.15 20.21 14.06
CA ARG A 52 4.91 19.55 13.00
C ARG A 52 5.97 20.53 12.50
N GLU A 53 7.06 20.61 13.24
CA GLU A 53 8.25 21.29 12.77
C GLU A 53 8.96 20.35 11.79
N TRP A 54 8.94 20.72 10.50
CA TRP A 54 9.70 20.02 9.47
C TRP A 54 11.17 20.44 9.62
N PRO A 55 12.10 19.55 10.01
CA PRO A 55 13.49 19.91 10.20
C PRO A 55 14.12 20.27 8.85
N SER A 56 14.11 21.56 8.51
CA SER A 56 14.55 22.08 7.21
C SER A 56 16.07 22.24 7.10
N ALA A 57 16.84 21.59 7.97
CA ALA A 57 18.26 21.88 8.12
C ALA A 57 19.11 20.61 8.29
N GLN A 58 19.08 19.68 7.33
CA GLN A 58 20.08 18.61 7.24
C GLN A 58 20.45 18.27 5.78
N HIS A 59 20.64 19.26 4.90
CA HIS A 59 21.37 19.06 3.65
C HIS A 59 22.84 19.44 3.87
N LYS A 60 23.56 18.64 4.67
CA LYS A 60 25.03 18.74 4.73
C LYS A 60 25.59 18.27 3.37
N THR A 61 26.51 19.06 2.82
CA THR A 61 27.28 18.82 1.60
C THR A 61 28.23 17.61 1.74
N GLY A 62 27.67 16.43 1.96
CA GLY A 62 28.30 15.16 1.64
C GLY A 62 27.90 14.77 0.21
N LYS A 63 28.70 13.94 -0.44
CA LYS A 63 28.31 13.25 -1.68
C LYS A 63 27.08 12.39 -1.35
N GLN A 64 25.88 12.97 -1.39
CA GLN A 64 24.63 12.26 -1.20
C GLN A 64 24.48 11.36 -2.41
N GLU A 65 24.69 10.06 -2.22
CA GLU A 65 24.24 9.08 -3.18
C GLU A 65 22.71 9.10 -3.10
N GLU A 66 22.08 9.54 -4.19
CA GLU A 66 20.63 9.58 -4.29
C GLU A 66 20.10 8.16 -4.04
N PRO A 67 19.11 7.98 -3.15
CA PRO A 67 18.61 6.65 -2.84
C PRO A 67 18.14 5.95 -4.13
N PRO A 68 18.42 4.65 -4.28
CA PRO A 68 18.09 3.94 -5.51
C PRO A 68 16.56 3.93 -5.71
N CYS A 69 16.13 4.31 -6.91
CA CYS A 69 14.73 4.25 -7.31
C CYS A 69 14.30 2.79 -7.53
N THR A 70 13.69 2.16 -6.52
CA THR A 70 13.30 0.75 -6.54
C THR A 70 11.83 0.54 -6.22
N CYS A 71 11.24 -0.50 -6.80
CA CYS A 71 9.94 -1.02 -6.40
C CYS A 71 10.12 -2.10 -5.33
N ARG A 72 9.13 -2.27 -4.45
CA ARG A 72 9.16 -3.30 -3.41
C ARG A 72 8.11 -4.38 -3.63
N TYR A 73 8.50 -5.64 -3.45
CA TYR A 73 7.58 -6.78 -3.46
C TYR A 73 8.03 -7.86 -2.47
N TYR A 74 7.15 -8.27 -1.56
CA TYR A 74 7.47 -9.22 -0.47
C TYR A 74 8.74 -8.89 0.34
N GLY A 75 9.04 -7.60 0.49
CA GLY A 75 10.20 -7.13 1.25
C GLY A 75 11.48 -7.00 0.41
N GLU A 76 11.51 -7.52 -0.80
CA GLU A 76 12.62 -7.38 -1.74
C GLU A 76 12.50 -6.09 -2.56
N GLU A 77 13.64 -5.55 -2.98
CA GLU A 77 13.76 -4.34 -3.78
C GLU A 77 14.16 -4.69 -5.21
N PHE A 78 13.47 -4.08 -6.17
CA PHE A 78 13.64 -4.30 -7.59
C PHE A 78 13.96 -3.00 -8.30
N ARG A 79 14.95 -3.00 -9.17
CA ARG A 79 15.33 -1.82 -9.95
C ARG A 79 14.30 -1.54 -11.04
N LEU A 80 14.28 -0.31 -11.53
CA LEU A 80 13.50 0.06 -12.71
C LEU A 80 13.83 -0.88 -13.88
N GLY A 81 12.79 -1.34 -14.58
CA GLY A 81 12.88 -2.29 -15.68
C GLY A 81 12.84 -3.77 -15.27
N GLU A 82 13.06 -4.09 -13.99
CA GLU A 82 12.95 -5.47 -13.53
C GLU A 82 11.49 -5.95 -13.55
N THR A 83 11.32 -7.25 -13.80
CA THR A 83 10.01 -7.88 -13.95
C THR A 83 9.81 -8.97 -12.92
N ILE A 84 8.59 -9.04 -12.39
CA ILE A 84 8.21 -10.07 -11.41
C ILE A 84 6.87 -10.68 -11.76
N CYS A 85 6.63 -11.86 -11.21
CA CYS A 85 5.32 -12.46 -11.17
C CYS A 85 4.52 -11.98 -9.97
N MET A 86 3.69 -10.96 -10.19
CA MET A 86 2.88 -10.34 -9.15
C MET A 86 1.51 -10.99 -9.04
N LYS A 87 1.12 -11.38 -7.82
CA LYS A 87 -0.24 -11.83 -7.49
C LYS A 87 -1.22 -10.67 -7.50
N GLY A 88 -2.28 -10.75 -8.30
CA GLY A 88 -3.40 -9.81 -8.34
C GLY A 88 -4.76 -10.51 -8.27
N GLN A 89 -5.85 -9.75 -8.45
CA GLN A 89 -7.21 -10.31 -8.47
C GLN A 89 -7.45 -11.23 -9.67
N GLU A 90 -6.82 -10.94 -10.81
CA GLU A 90 -6.89 -11.72 -12.05
C GLU A 90 -5.87 -12.87 -12.10
N GLY A 91 -5.32 -13.26 -10.95
CA GLY A 91 -4.25 -14.24 -10.84
C GLY A 91 -2.85 -13.62 -10.87
N LYS A 92 -1.83 -14.43 -11.15
CA LYS A 92 -0.44 -13.99 -11.25
C LYS A 92 -0.17 -13.43 -12.65
N ARG A 93 0.28 -12.19 -12.72
CA ARG A 93 0.64 -11.51 -13.97
C ARG A 93 2.06 -10.98 -13.89
N ILE A 94 2.69 -10.83 -15.04
CA ILE A 94 3.98 -10.15 -15.11
C ILE A 94 3.75 -8.67 -14.78
N ALA A 95 4.56 -8.11 -13.89
CA ALA A 95 4.60 -6.67 -13.60
C ALA A 95 6.02 -6.15 -13.77
N ILE A 96 6.15 -4.91 -14.27
CA ILE A 96 7.42 -4.24 -14.52
C ILE A 96 7.54 -3.08 -13.54
N CYS A 97 8.72 -2.92 -12.92
CA CYS A 97 9.01 -1.75 -12.11
C CYS A 97 9.27 -0.55 -13.01
N VAL A 98 8.41 0.47 -12.96
CA VAL A 98 8.50 1.66 -13.80
C VAL A 98 8.45 2.93 -12.96
N MET A 99 8.84 4.06 -13.55
CA MET A 99 8.72 5.36 -12.89
C MET A 99 7.39 6.00 -13.28
N VAL A 100 6.53 6.30 -12.31
CA VAL A 100 5.26 7.02 -12.52
C VAL A 100 5.28 8.30 -11.69
N ILE A 101 5.37 9.46 -12.35
CA ILE A 101 5.42 10.79 -11.72
C ILE A 101 6.41 10.82 -10.54
N ASN A 102 7.68 10.46 -10.81
CA ASN A 102 8.77 10.42 -9.83
C ASN A 102 8.59 9.41 -8.67
N ASN A 103 7.66 8.44 -8.81
CA ASN A 103 7.51 7.34 -7.86
C ASN A 103 7.70 5.99 -8.56
N PRO A 104 8.69 5.16 -8.14
CA PRO A 104 8.79 3.78 -8.59
C PRO A 104 7.51 3.00 -8.27
N SER A 105 6.85 2.51 -9.30
CA SER A 105 5.54 1.87 -9.22
C SER A 105 5.51 0.60 -10.05
N TRP A 106 4.67 -0.33 -9.64
CA TRP A 106 4.44 -1.56 -10.39
C TRP A 106 3.39 -1.37 -11.47
N GLU A 107 3.79 -1.57 -12.73
CA GLU A 107 2.86 -1.64 -13.86
C GLU A 107 2.61 -3.10 -14.23
N LYS A 108 1.38 -3.57 -14.04
CA LYS A 108 0.99 -4.93 -14.43
C LYS A 108 0.81 -4.99 -15.93
N THR A 109 1.47 -5.96 -16.54
CA THR A 109 1.26 -6.30 -17.94
C THR A 109 0.06 -7.24 -18.09
N GLY A 110 -0.47 -7.35 -19.30
CA GLY A 110 -1.47 -8.36 -19.63
C GLY A 110 -0.89 -9.79 -19.71
N ALA A 111 0.43 -9.96 -19.66
CA ALA A 111 1.07 -11.25 -19.83
C ALA A 111 0.95 -12.13 -18.59
N GLU A 112 0.73 -13.43 -18.83
CA GLU A 112 0.72 -14.45 -17.78
C GLU A 112 2.12 -14.82 -17.33
N CYS A 113 2.23 -15.31 -16.10
CA CYS A 113 3.48 -15.81 -15.57
C CYS A 113 3.94 -17.09 -16.28
N PRO A 114 5.26 -17.27 -16.51
CA PRO A 114 5.78 -18.51 -17.06
C PRO A 114 5.38 -19.70 -16.18
N SER A 115 4.67 -20.67 -16.74
CA SER A 115 4.49 -21.97 -16.10
C SER A 115 5.77 -22.77 -16.29
N ALA A 116 6.40 -23.21 -15.20
CA ALA A 116 7.45 -24.21 -15.30
C ALA A 116 6.82 -25.49 -15.87
N GLN A 117 7.00 -25.73 -17.17
CA GLN A 117 6.77 -27.05 -17.70
C GLN A 117 7.90 -27.91 -17.13
N LEU A 118 7.54 -28.85 -16.25
CA LEU A 118 8.44 -29.95 -15.91
C LEU A 118 8.74 -30.65 -17.23
N SER A 119 9.83 -30.24 -17.88
CA SER A 119 10.41 -31.02 -18.96
C SER A 119 10.57 -32.42 -18.36
N PRO A 120 9.98 -33.48 -18.96
CA PRO A 120 10.16 -34.82 -18.46
C PRO A 120 11.65 -34.98 -18.27
N ARG A 121 12.08 -35.14 -17.02
CA ARG A 121 13.46 -35.45 -16.71
C ARG A 121 13.72 -36.67 -17.55
N ARG A 122 14.43 -36.52 -18.68
CA ARG A 122 15.00 -37.67 -19.36
C ARG A 122 15.87 -38.24 -18.27
N SER A 123 15.35 -39.28 -17.62
CA SER A 123 16.13 -40.12 -16.74
C SER A 123 17.44 -40.32 -17.48
N LEU A 124 18.54 -40.21 -16.75
CA LEU A 124 19.77 -40.86 -17.16
C LEU A 124 19.43 -42.35 -17.38
N GLU A 125 18.88 -42.66 -18.53
CA GLU A 125 18.95 -43.95 -19.17
C GLU A 125 20.22 -43.78 -19.99
N THR A 126 21.32 -44.43 -19.63
CA THR A 126 21.53 -45.85 -19.95
C THR A 126 22.92 -46.26 -19.39
N PRO A 127 23.33 -47.54 -19.50
CA PRO A 127 22.60 -48.80 -19.37
C PRO A 127 23.32 -49.74 -18.37
N VAL A 128 22.63 -50.73 -17.81
CA VAL A 128 23.33 -51.87 -17.19
C VAL A 128 24.05 -52.64 -18.31
N SER A 129 25.38 -52.59 -18.33
CA SER A 129 26.22 -53.39 -19.22
C SER A 129 26.26 -54.83 -18.70
N PHE A 130 25.51 -55.73 -19.34
CA PHE A 130 25.72 -57.17 -19.24
C PHE A 130 26.65 -57.61 -20.39
N ALA A 131 27.94 -57.58 -20.15
CA ALA A 131 28.96 -58.27 -20.94
C ALA A 131 30.06 -58.70 -19.95
N SER A 132 30.55 -59.93 -19.88
CA SER A 132 30.38 -61.12 -20.70
C SER A 132 30.88 -62.29 -19.85
N LEU A 133 30.04 -63.30 -19.58
CA LEU A 133 30.50 -64.59 -19.09
C LEU A 133 31.15 -65.33 -20.25
N ASN A 134 32.47 -65.14 -20.44
CA ASN A 134 33.29 -66.04 -21.24
C ASN A 134 34.72 -66.03 -20.71
N GLY A 135 35.06 -67.07 -19.94
CA GLY A 135 36.41 -67.36 -19.50
C GLY A 135 36.53 -68.84 -19.15
N LYS A 136 36.68 -69.68 -20.18
CA LYS A 136 37.19 -71.06 -20.05
C LYS A 136 38.72 -70.99 -19.81
N GLY A 137 39.22 -71.85 -18.94
CA GLY A 137 40.64 -72.13 -18.73
C GLY A 137 40.80 -73.17 -17.65
#